data_AF-A0A1U7IYC5-F1
#
_entry.id   AF-A0A1U7IYC5-F1
#
_cell.length_a   1.000
_cell.length_b   1.000
_cell.length_c   1.000
_cell.angle_alpha   90.00
_cell.angle_beta   90.00
_cell.angle_gamma   90.00
#
_symmetry.space_group_name_H-M   'P 1'
#
loop_
_entity.id
_entity.type
_entity.pdbx_description
1 polymer ?
#
loop_
_entity_poly.entity_id
_entity_poly.type
_entity_poly.pdbx_seq_one_letter_code
_entity_poly.pdbx_strand_id
1 'polypeptide(L)' 'MTATMPTNKAKLGVYVDQELKADVEKLAELESRSVSNFIEILLKELVANAKAEGKLK' A
#
# COMPACT_ATOMS: atom_id res chain seq x y z
N MET A 1 7.89 -8.02 26.17
CA MET A 1 8.63 -8.35 24.94
C MET A 1 8.55 -7.15 24.02
N THR A 2 9.60 -6.34 23.95
CA THR A 2 9.67 -5.14 23.11
C THR A 2 9.85 -5.57 21.66
N ALA A 3 8.82 -5.36 20.84
CA ALA A 3 8.87 -5.66 19.41
C ALA A 3 9.90 -4.74 18.73
N THR A 4 10.98 -5.32 18.23
CA THR A 4 11.92 -4.66 17.31
C THR A 4 11.14 -4.34 16.04
N MET A 5 10.78 -3.07 15.83
CA MET A 5 10.15 -2.64 14.57
C MET A 5 11.21 -2.74 13.46
N PRO A 6 11.01 -3.58 12.43
CA PRO A 6 12.02 -3.82 11.39
C PRO A 6 12.15 -2.65 10.39
N THR A 7 11.41 -1.56 10.57
CA THR A 7 11.37 -0.44 9.62
C THR A 7 10.94 0.89 10.28
N ASN A 8 11.56 2.00 9.87
CA ASN A 8 11.18 3.37 10.27
C ASN A 8 9.98 3.92 9.47
N LYS A 9 9.32 3.10 8.62
CA LYS A 9 8.16 3.54 7.85
C LYS A 9 6.92 3.70 8.76
N ALA A 10 6.11 4.72 8.48
CA ALA A 10 4.81 4.88 9.13
C ALA A 10 3.87 3.70 8.79
N LYS A 11 3.08 3.23 9.76
CA LYS A 11 2.13 2.13 9.59
C LYS A 11 0.76 2.65 9.20
N LEU A 12 0.19 2.09 8.14
CA LEU A 12 -1.21 2.29 7.74
C LEU A 12 -1.98 0.99 8.01
N GLY A 13 -3.15 1.08 8.65
CA GLY A 13 -4.05 -0.04 8.88
C GLY A 13 -5.46 0.32 8.41
N VAL A 14 -6.07 -0.54 7.61
CA VAL A 14 -7.40 -0.33 7.03
C VAL A 14 -8.17 -1.65 7.02
N TYR A 15 -9.46 -1.58 7.30
CA TYR A 15 -10.38 -2.69 7.08
C TYR A 15 -10.92 -2.61 5.66
N VAL A 16 -10.90 -3.73 4.95
CA VAL A 16 -11.41 -3.87 3.58
C VAL A 16 -12.25 -5.14 3.51
N ASP A 17 -13.13 -5.20 2.52
CA ASP A 17 -13.90 -6.40 2.23
C ASP A 17 -12.97 -7.58 1.91
N GLN A 18 -13.41 -8.79 2.27
CA GLN A 18 -12.62 -10.00 2.10
C GLN A 18 -12.33 -10.28 0.62
N GLU A 19 -13.29 -10.01 -0.28
CA GLU A 19 -13.12 -10.17 -1.72
C GLU A 19 -12.04 -9.22 -2.25
N LEU A 20 -12.09 -7.95 -1.87
CA LEU A 20 -11.08 -6.96 -2.25
C LEU A 20 -9.68 -7.36 -1.77
N LYS A 21 -9.57 -7.85 -0.52
CA LYS A 21 -8.29 -8.34 0.00
C LYS A 21 -7.73 -9.49 -0.84
N ALA A 22 -8.56 -10.47 -1.18
CA ALA A 22 -8.15 -11.64 -1.96
C ALA A 22 -7.67 -11.24 -3.36
N ASP A 23 -8.32 -10.28 -4.00
CA ASP A 23 -7.91 -9.83 -5.33
C ASP A 23 -6.63 -9.00 -5.29
N VAL A 24 -6.44 -8.17 -4.26
CA VAL A 24 -5.17 -7.45 -4.03
C VAL A 24 -4.01 -8.43 -3.80
N GLU A 25 -4.23 -9.51 -3.03
CA GLU A 25 -3.23 -10.54 -2.79
C GLU A 25 -2.79 -11.23 -4.10
N LYS A 26 -3.74 -11.57 -4.97
CA LYS A 26 -3.45 -12.15 -6.29
C LYS A 26 -2.71 -11.18 -7.20
N LEU A 27 -3.12 -9.90 -7.24
CA LEU A 27 -2.45 -8.89 -8.05
C LEU A 27 -1.00 -8.69 -7.62
N ALA A 28 -0.75 -8.64 -6.31
CA ALA A 28 0.60 -8.53 -5.78
C ALA A 28 1.47 -9.74 -6.18
N GLU A 29 0.90 -10.96 -6.15
CA GLU A 29 1.58 -12.17 -6.60
C GLU A 29 1.92 -12.14 -8.09
N LEU A 30 0.97 -11.72 -8.94
CA LEU A 30 1.19 -11.57 -10.39
C LEU A 30 2.33 -10.60 -10.71
N GLU A 31 2.50 -9.56 -9.90
CA GLU A 31 3.62 -8.62 -10.00
C GLU A 31 4.91 -9.09 -9.30
N SER A 32 4.94 -10.30 -8.73
CA SER A 32 6.07 -10.84 -7.94
C SER A 32 6.48 -9.92 -6.78
N ARG A 33 5.50 -9.37 -6.07
CA ARG A 33 5.70 -8.41 -4.96
C ARG A 33 4.90 -8.81 -3.72
N SER A 34 5.35 -8.33 -2.56
CA SER A 34 4.53 -8.40 -1.35
C SER A 34 3.37 -7.41 -1.44
N VAL A 35 2.23 -7.75 -0.81
CA VAL A 35 1.04 -6.89 -0.75
C VAL A 35 1.38 -5.49 -0.21
N SER A 36 2.18 -5.40 0.85
CA SER A 36 2.57 -4.12 1.43
C SER A 36 3.34 -3.24 0.45
N ASN A 37 4.25 -3.82 -0.35
CA ASN A 37 5.02 -3.06 -1.33
C ASN A 37 4.15 -2.68 -2.54
N PHE A 38 3.28 -3.58 -2.98
CA PHE A 38 2.31 -3.32 -4.04
C PHE A 38 1.40 -2.13 -3.69
N ILE A 39 0.80 -2.16 -2.49
CA ILE A 39 -0.03 -1.05 -2.00
C ILE A 39 0.78 0.25 -1.84
N GLU A 40 2.03 0.18 -1.34
CA GLU A 40 2.89 1.36 -1.22
C GLU A 40 3.14 2.04 -2.58
N ILE A 41 3.29 1.27 -3.66
CA ILE A 41 3.48 1.79 -5.02
C ILE A 41 2.20 2.47 -5.52
N LEU A 42 1.05 1.80 -5.39
CA LEU A 42 -0.24 2.37 -5.80
C LEU A 42 -0.54 3.68 -5.06
N LEU A 43 -0.25 3.75 -3.76
CA LEU A 43 -0.43 4.97 -2.98
C LEU A 43 0.52 6.09 -3.42
N LYS A 44 1.78 5.77 -3.77
CA LYS A 44 2.73 6.76 -4.30
C LYS A 44 2.26 7.34 -5.63
N GLU A 45 1.79 6.49 -6.54
CA GLU A 45 1.28 6.92 -7.85
C GLU A 45 0.02 7.78 -7.69
N LEU A 46 -0.92 7.36 -6.84
CA LEU A 46 -2.13 8.13 -6.53
C LEU A 46 -1.78 9.54 -6.01
N VAL A 47 -0.86 9.64 -5.04
CA VAL A 47 -0.43 10.93 -4.48
C VAL A 47 0.34 11.76 -5.49
N ALA A 48 1.20 11.14 -6.30
CA ALA A 48 1.95 11.85 -7.34
C ALA A 48 1.00 12.48 -8.37
N ASN A 49 -0.01 11.72 -8.82
CA ASN A 49 -1.04 12.22 -9.72
C ASN A 49 -1.85 13.34 -9.09
N ALA A 50 -2.28 13.18 -7.82
CA ALA A 50 -3.01 14.22 -7.11
C ALA A 50 -2.19 15.52 -6.95
N LYS A 51 -0.87 15.44 -6.75
CA LYS A 51 0.02 16.59 -6.73
C LYS A 51 0.17 17.24 -8.10
N ALA A 52 0.35 16.44 -9.15
CA ALA A 52 0.46 16.94 -10.53
C ALA A 52 -0.81 17.66 -11.00
N GLU A 53 -1.98 17.19 -10.59
CA GLU A 53 -3.28 17.82 -10.86
C GLU A 53 -3.60 19.02 -9.94
N GLY A 54 -2.72 19.33 -8.98
CA GLY A 54 -2.92 20.42 -8.01
C GLY A 54 -4.00 20.15 -6.95
N LYS A 55 -4.48 18.90 -6.82
CA LYS A 55 -5.46 18.47 -5.80
C LYS A 55 -4.82 18.35 -4.41
N LEU A 56 -3.53 18.01 -4.35
CA LEU A 56 -2.72 18.02 -3.14
C LEU A 56 -1.60 19.07 -3.30
N LYS A 57 -1.53 20.04 -2.39
CA LYS A 57 -0.44 21.02 -2.32
C LYS A 57 0.64 20.56 -1.35
#